data_AF-W2TF16-F1
#
_entry.id   AF-W2TF16-F1
#
_cell.length_a   1.000
_cell.length_b   1.000
_cell.length_c   1.000
_cell.angle_alpha   90.00
_cell.angle_beta   90.00
_cell.angle_gamma   90.00
#
_symmetry.space_group_name_H-M   'P 1'
#
loop_
_entity.id
_entity.type
_entity.pdbx_description
1 polymer ?
#
loop_
_entity_poly.entity_id
_entity_poly.type
_entity_poly.pdbx_seq_one_letter_code
_entity_poly.pdbx_strand_id
1 'polypeptide(L)'
;MSYAILRTAKLTSLGNVGGSASHNFRERQTPNADPERTPSNVTSGAQSAKEVIAGVKARLETVPTVRKKCGAGGGILHRGKP
;
A
#
# COMPACT_ATOMS: atom_id res chain seq x y z
N MET A 1 -17.18 -20.25 19.24
CA MET A 1 -16.66 -20.61 17.90
C MET A 1 -15.74 -19.53 17.41
N SER A 2 -14.56 -19.88 16.91
CA SER A 2 -13.63 -18.96 16.25
C SER A 2 -13.84 -19.00 14.74
N TYR A 3 -13.85 -17.84 14.10
CA TYR A 3 -13.92 -17.72 12.64
C TYR A 3 -12.62 -17.12 12.11
N ALA A 4 -12.16 -17.60 10.94
CA ALA A 4 -11.12 -16.90 10.19
C ALA A 4 -11.75 -15.66 9.51
N ILE A 5 -11.20 -14.47 9.77
CA ILE A 5 -11.67 -13.22 9.17
C ILE A 5 -10.66 -12.79 8.11
N LEU A 6 -11.09 -12.80 6.85
CA LEU A 6 -10.35 -12.21 5.74
C LEU A 6 -11.19 -11.12 5.08
N ARG A 7 -10.72 -9.88 5.14
CA ARG A 7 -11.29 -8.73 4.43
C ARG A 7 -10.19 -8.03 3.67
N THR A 8 -10.45 -7.67 2.43
CA THR A 8 -9.49 -6.99 1.55
C THR A 8 -10.08 -5.68 1.03
N ALA A 9 -9.21 -4.70 0.80
CA ALA A 9 -9.57 -3.41 0.24
C ALA A 9 -8.68 -3.11 -0.97
N LYS A 10 -9.28 -2.60 -2.05
CA LYS A 10 -8.55 -2.25 -3.27
C LYS A 10 -7.88 -0.88 -3.12
N LEU A 11 -6.55 -0.84 -3.14
CA LEU A 11 -5.78 0.41 -3.19
C LEU A 11 -5.47 0.75 -4.67
N THR A 12 -6.06 1.82 -5.17
CA THR A 12 -6.09 2.14 -6.61
C THR A 12 -4.99 3.09 -7.06
N SER A 13 -4.30 3.76 -6.12
CA SER A 13 -3.25 4.75 -6.40
C SER A 13 -2.07 4.55 -5.44
N LEU A 14 -0.87 5.00 -5.85
CA LEU A 14 0.30 5.00 -4.96
C LEU A 14 0.09 5.88 -3.71
N GLY A 15 -0.73 6.93 -3.81
CA GLY A 15 -1.12 7.75 -2.66
C GLY A 15 -1.93 6.95 -1.62
N ASN A 16 -2.87 6.13 -2.07
CA ASN A 16 -3.64 5.25 -1.18
C ASN A 16 -2.77 4.17 -0.55
N VAL A 17 -1.80 3.64 -1.30
CA VAL A 17 -0.78 2.71 -0.75
C VAL A 17 0.04 3.40 0.33
N GLY A 18 0.57 4.59 0.04
CA GLY A 18 1.39 5.36 0.98
C GLY A 18 0.64 5.75 2.26
N GLY A 19 -0.60 6.24 2.15
CA GLY A 19 -1.42 6.60 3.32
C GLY A 19 -1.79 5.40 4.19
N SER A 20 -2.03 4.24 3.57
CA SER A 20 -2.25 2.97 4.28
C SER A 20 -0.97 2.50 4.98
N ALA A 21 0.17 2.52 4.28
CA ALA A 21 1.45 2.13 4.86
C ALA A 21 1.87 3.07 6.00
N SER A 22 1.74 4.38 5.84
CA SER A 22 2.02 5.38 6.90
C SER A 22 1.16 5.13 8.14
N HIS A 23 -0.09 4.67 7.98
CA HIS A 23 -0.92 4.23 9.09
C HIS A 23 -0.38 2.96 9.76
N ASN A 24 0.00 1.94 8.98
CA ASN A 24 0.52 0.67 9.51
C ASN A 24 1.84 0.84 10.27
N PHE A 25 2.74 1.66 9.74
CA PHE A 25 4.03 1.99 10.37
C PHE A 25 3.95 3.12 11.41
N ARG A 26 2.75 3.64 11.70
CA ARG A 26 2.52 4.70 12.71
C ARG A 26 3.29 6.00 12.44
N GLU A 27 3.60 6.30 11.19
CA GLU A 27 4.29 7.53 10.78
C GLU A 27 3.36 8.77 10.80
N ARG A 28 2.04 8.54 10.89
CA ARG A 28 1.01 9.58 11.05
C ARG A 28 0.19 9.34 12.32
N GLN A 29 -0.41 10.39 12.87
CA GLN A 29 -1.22 10.30 14.07
C GLN A 29 -2.40 9.32 13.89
N THR A 30 -2.54 8.38 14.81
CA THR A 30 -3.64 7.39 14.85
C THR A 30 -4.37 7.50 16.18
N PRO A 31 -5.43 8.32 16.30
CA PRO A 31 -6.06 8.67 17.58
C PRO A 31 -6.60 7.49 18.40
N ASN A 32 -7.05 6.43 17.72
CA ASN A 32 -7.62 5.24 18.37
C ASN A 32 -6.55 4.23 18.84
N ALA A 33 -5.27 4.56 18.72
CA ALA A 33 -4.21 3.62 19.02
C ALA A 33 -3.39 4.05 20.22
N ASP A 34 -3.10 3.07 21.07
CA ASP A 34 -2.22 3.22 22.22
C ASP A 34 -0.75 3.31 21.77
N PRO A 35 -0.08 4.46 21.97
CA PRO A 35 1.32 4.63 21.59
C PRO A 35 2.27 3.67 22.31
N GLU A 36 1.97 3.31 23.57
CA GLU A 36 2.84 2.45 24.40
C GLU A 36 2.93 1.03 23.85
N ARG A 37 1.92 0.61 23.09
CA ARG A 37 1.88 -0.70 22.43
C ARG A 37 2.54 -0.71 21.06
N THR A 38 2.87 0.44 20.49
CA THR A 38 3.49 0.53 19.15
C THR A 38 4.79 -0.28 19.03
N PRO A 39 5.70 -0.30 20.02
CA PRO A 39 6.92 -1.12 19.97
C PRO A 39 6.67 -2.63 19.89
N SER A 40 5.47 -3.10 20.22
CA SER A 40 5.09 -4.51 20.12
C SER A 40 4.57 -4.92 18.73
N ASN A 41 4.39 -3.97 17.81
CA ASN A 41 3.97 -4.27 16.44
C ASN A 41 5.10 -5.03 15.70
N VAL A 42 4.74 -6.12 15.02
CA VAL A 42 5.66 -6.86 14.16
C VAL A 42 5.31 -6.59 12.71
N THR A 43 6.32 -6.23 11.90
CA THR A 43 6.22 -6.06 10.46
C THR A 43 7.09 -7.11 9.77
N SER A 44 6.73 -7.50 8.55
CA SER A 44 7.53 -8.43 7.74
C SER A 44 7.81 -7.79 6.39
N GLY A 45 9.08 -7.81 5.96
CA GLY A 45 9.52 -7.12 4.75
C GLY A 45 9.86 -5.66 5.01
N ALA A 46 9.14 -4.74 4.36
CA ALA A 46 9.40 -3.30 4.45
C ALA A 46 9.32 -2.78 5.89
N GLN A 47 10.18 -1.82 6.22
CA GLN A 47 10.30 -1.20 7.54
C GLN A 47 9.70 0.22 7.60
N SER A 48 9.24 0.75 6.47
CA SER A 48 8.64 2.09 6.39
C SER A 48 7.64 2.21 5.25
N ALA A 49 6.79 3.24 5.31
CA ALA A 49 5.86 3.54 4.22
C ALA A 49 6.61 3.86 2.91
N LYS A 50 7.78 4.51 3.04
CA LYS A 50 8.67 4.81 1.92
C LYS A 50 9.16 3.54 1.23
N GLU A 51 9.58 2.53 1.98
CA GLU A 51 10.02 1.24 1.44
C GLU A 51 8.88 0.48 0.76
N VAL A 52 7.67 0.51 1.32
CA VAL A 52 6.49 -0.07 0.67
C VAL A 52 6.25 0.58 -0.69
N ILE A 53 6.26 1.91 -0.75
CA ILE A 53 6.07 2.63 -2.02
C ILE A 53 7.19 2.29 -3.02
N ALA A 54 8.44 2.22 -2.57
CA ALA A 54 9.57 1.87 -3.41
C ALA A 54 9.43 0.44 -3.98
N GLY A 55 9.09 -0.54 -3.14
CA GLY A 55 8.88 -1.92 -3.57
C GLY A 55 7.71 -2.07 -4.55
N VAL A 56 6.61 -1.36 -4.31
CA VAL A 56 5.47 -1.35 -5.24
C VAL A 56 5.87 -0.73 -6.58
N LYS A 57 6.61 0.38 -6.59
CA LYS A 57 7.13 1.00 -7.83
C LYS A 57 8.03 0.04 -8.59
N ALA A 58 9.01 -0.58 -7.92
CA ALA A 58 9.90 -1.56 -8.53
C ALA A 58 9.11 -2.74 -9.14
N ARG A 59 8.08 -3.25 -8.45
CA ARG A 59 7.21 -4.29 -9.00
C ARG A 59 6.42 -3.80 -10.22
N LEU A 60 5.90 -2.58 -10.19
CA LEU A 60 5.16 -2.00 -11.31
C LEU A 60 6.05 -1.78 -12.55
N GLU A 61 7.35 -1.56 -12.39
CA GLU A 61 8.29 -1.43 -13.51
C GLU A 61 8.48 -2.74 -14.29
N THR A 62 8.33 -3.89 -13.60
CA THR A 62 8.43 -5.22 -14.22
C THR A 62 7.20 -5.61 -15.06
N VAL A 63 6.10 -4.85 -14.99
CA VAL A 63 4.88 -5.14 -15.77
C VAL A 63 4.77 -4.21 -16.99
N PRO A 64 4.33 -4.74 -18.16
CA PRO A 64 4.40 -3.99 -19.42
C PRO A 64 3.41 -2.83 -19.51
N THR A 65 2.30 -2.88 -18.75
CA THR A 65 1.28 -1.84 -18.78
C THR A 65 0.63 -1.72 -17.42
N VAL A 66 0.56 -0.49 -16.91
CA VAL A 66 -0.12 -0.16 -15.65
C VAL A 66 -1.15 0.91 -15.95
N ARG A 67 -2.42 0.66 -15.60
CA ARG A 67 -3.47 1.68 -15.71
C ARG A 67 -3.38 2.63 -14.52
N LYS A 68 -3.49 3.94 -14.76
CA LYS A 68 -3.43 4.97 -13.70
C LYS A 68 -4.51 4.78 -12.63
N LYS A 69 -5.66 4.22 -12.99
CA LYS A 69 -6.76 3.88 -12.09
C LYS A 69 -7.31 2.50 -12.46
N CYS A 70 -7.15 1.54 -11.58
CA CYS A 70 -7.71 0.21 -11.75
C CYS A 70 -9.13 0.19 -11.17
N GLY A 71 -10.11 0.85 -11.81
CA GLY A 71 -11.52 0.85 -11.37
C GLY A 71 -12.36 1.97 -12.00
N ALA A 72 -13.48 1.58 -12.63
CA ALA A 72 -14.47 2.42 -13.32
C ALA A 72 -13.89 3.67 -14.01
N GLY A 73 -13.50 3.50 -15.27
CA GLY A 73 -12.99 4.55 -16.15
C GLY A 73 -11.56 4.96 -15.85
N GLY A 74 -10.61 4.57 -16.72
CA GLY A 74 -9.23 4.99 -16.58
C GLY A 74 -8.36 4.49 -17.73
N GLY A 75 -7.93 5.42 -18.58
CA GLY A 75 -7.10 5.18 -19.75
C GLY A 75 -5.83 4.37 -19.47
N ILE A 76 -5.42 3.63 -20.48
CA ILE A 76 -4.22 2.80 -20.48
C ILE A 76 -3.01 3.73 -20.64
N LEU A 77 -2.10 3.74 -19.67
CA LEU A 77 -0.77 4.31 -19.91
C LEU A 77 0.01 3.25 -20.69
N HIS A 78 -0.11 3.28 -22.02
CA HIS A 78 0.82 2.55 -22.87
C HIS A 78 2.15 3.30 -22.82
N ARG A 79 3.21 2.60 -22.43
CA ARG A 79 4.57 3.10 -22.68
C ARG A 79 4.76 3.06 -24.19
N GLY A 80 4.76 4.24 -24.82
CA GLY A 80 5.35 4.38 -26.15
C GLY A 80 6.80 3.92 -26.05
N LYS A 81 7.10 2.79 -26.68
CA LYS A 81 8.44 2.45 -27.19
C LYS A 81 8.52 2.99 -28.63
N PRO A 82 9.69 3.33 -29.20
CA PRO A 82 11.04 2.85 -28.89
C PRO A 82 11.73 3.52 -27.70
#